data_AF-A0A6P1YEE4-F1
#
_entry.id   AF-A0A6P1YEE4-F1
#
_cell.length_a   1.000
_cell.length_b   1.000
_cell.length_c   1.000
_cell.angle_alpha   90.00
_cell.angle_beta   90.00
_cell.angle_gamma   90.00
#
_symmetry.space_group_name_H-M   'P 1'
#
loop_
_entity.id
_entity.type
_entity.pdbx_description
1 polymer ?
#
loop_
_entity_poly.entity_id
_entity_poly.type
_entity_poly.pdbx_seq_one_letter_code
_entity_poly.pdbx_strand_id
1 'polypeptide(L)'
;MGARLERLKREKLRRKIKRRKRLTVLLTILILFIGIKTVNQSFVELLQVENEKLFEYSYFNGIYKIQLMGNIYNIEKSDIDMYYRKYRTIVLKYVDQIKDLIAKFKDDRV
;
A
#
# COMPACT_ATOMS: atom_id res chain seq x y z
N MET A 1 8.48 2.60 71.21
CA MET A 1 9.30 2.27 70.01
C MET A 1 8.51 1.60 68.86
N GLY A 2 7.38 0.91 69.10
CA GLY A 2 6.62 0.20 68.04
C GLY A 2 6.05 1.07 66.91
N ALA A 3 5.53 2.26 67.22
CA ALA A 3 4.88 3.13 66.22
C ALA A 3 5.83 3.62 65.09
N ARG A 4 7.12 3.83 65.39
CA ARG A 4 8.14 4.19 64.38
C ARG A 4 8.43 3.03 63.42
N LEU A 5 8.54 1.81 63.95
CA LEU A 5 8.76 0.59 63.17
C LEU A 5 7.57 0.27 62.24
N GLU A 6 6.35 0.49 62.71
CA GLU A 6 5.16 0.33 61.88
C GLU A 6 5.06 1.34 60.74
N ARG A 7 5.43 2.61 60.98
CA ARG A 7 5.49 3.62 59.90
C ARG A 7 6.50 3.24 58.83
N LEU A 8 7.70 2.80 59.21
CA LEU A 8 8.73 2.34 58.28
C LEU A 8 8.29 1.11 57.47
N LYS A 9 7.60 0.14 58.10
CA LYS A 9 7.03 -1.01 57.37
C LYS A 9 5.97 -0.56 56.37
N ARG A 10 5.05 0.33 56.75
CA ARG A 10 4.00 0.86 55.86
C ARG A 10 4.60 1.61 54.67
N GLU A 11 5.64 2.41 54.86
CA GLU A 11 6.32 3.13 53.77
C GLU A 11 7.04 2.18 52.79
N LYS A 12 7.76 1.17 53.29
CA LYS A 12 8.40 0.15 52.44
C LYS A 12 7.35 -0.58 51.60
N LEU A 13 6.20 -0.91 52.18
CA LEU A 13 5.11 -1.59 51.52
C LEU A 13 4.47 -0.72 50.42
N ARG A 14 4.21 0.57 50.71
CA ARG A 14 3.75 1.55 49.71
C ARG A 14 4.72 1.72 48.54
N ARG A 15 6.03 1.79 48.81
CA ARG A 15 7.06 1.86 47.76
C ARG A 15 7.08 0.59 46.89
N LYS A 16 6.95 -0.60 47.49
CA LYS A 16 6.84 -1.87 46.74
C LYS A 16 5.59 -1.89 45.84
N ILE A 17 4.43 -1.47 46.36
CA ILE A 17 3.18 -1.39 45.57
C ILE A 17 3.35 -0.42 44.40
N LYS A 18 3.92 0.78 44.63
CA LYS A 18 4.12 1.78 43.57
C LYS A 18 5.05 1.27 42.46
N ARG A 19 6.12 0.56 42.82
CA ARG A 19 7.02 -0.10 41.86
C ARG A 19 6.31 -1.19 41.06
N ARG A 20 5.56 -2.08 41.73
CA ARG A 20 4.79 -3.14 41.06
C ARG A 20 3.77 -2.57 40.07
N LYS A 21 3.00 -1.55 40.47
CA LYS A 21 2.05 -0.86 39.58
C LYS A 21 2.74 -0.30 38.33
N ARG A 22 3.89 0.37 38.49
CA ARG A 22 4.65 0.91 37.36
C ARG A 22 5.15 -0.21 36.45
N LEU A 23 5.61 -1.32 37.02
CA LEU A 23 6.06 -2.49 36.27
C LEU A 23 4.91 -3.13 35.47
N THR A 24 3.73 -3.26 36.09
CA THR A 24 2.52 -3.77 35.42
C THR A 24 2.14 -2.91 34.22
N VAL A 25 2.12 -1.58 34.37
CA VAL A 25 1.82 -0.67 33.25
C VAL A 25 2.82 -0.84 32.10
N LEU A 26 4.13 -0.93 32.41
CA LEU A 26 5.15 -1.17 31.40
C LEU A 26 4.94 -2.51 30.68
N LEU A 27 4.65 -3.59 31.41
CA LEU A 27 4.36 -4.90 30.83
C LEU A 27 3.12 -4.86 29.94
N THR A 28 2.06 -4.16 30.34
CA THR A 28 0.86 -4.01 29.52
C THR A 28 1.17 -3.29 28.19
N ILE A 29 1.96 -2.21 28.23
CA ILE A 29 2.38 -1.49 27.02
C ILE A 29 3.20 -2.41 26.11
N LEU A 30 4.11 -3.20 26.69
CA LEU A 30 4.98 -4.11 25.96
C LEU A 30 4.17 -5.21 25.26
N ILE A 31 3.20 -5.81 25.97
CA ILE A 31 2.27 -6.79 25.40
C ILE A 31 1.44 -6.17 24.27
N LEU A 32 0.96 -4.94 24.45
CA LEU A 32 0.20 -4.23 23.43
C LEU A 32 1.03 -4.03 22.15
N PHE A 33 2.30 -3.63 22.32
CA PHE A 33 3.22 -3.43 21.20
C PHE A 33 3.50 -4.73 20.45
N ILE A 34 3.71 -5.82 21.18
CA ILE A 34 3.89 -7.16 20.60
C ILE A 34 2.62 -7.58 19.84
N GLY A 35 1.44 -7.41 20.45
CA GLY A 35 0.17 -7.76 19.82
C GLY A 35 -0.08 -7.02 18.50
N ILE A 36 0.15 -5.70 18.48
CA ILE A 36 0.05 -4.89 17.26
C ILE A 36 1.03 -5.38 16.21
N LYS A 37 2.28 -5.66 16.58
CA LYS A 37 3.30 -6.15 15.64
C LYS A 37 2.91 -7.51 15.05
N THR A 38 2.43 -8.44 15.87
CA THR A 38 1.99 -9.76 15.42
C THR A 38 0.81 -9.65 14.47
N VAL A 39 -0.21 -8.86 14.81
CA VAL A 39 -1.37 -8.64 13.93
C VAL A 39 -0.93 -8.03 12.61
N ASN A 40 -0.08 -7.00 12.64
CA ASN A 40 0.44 -6.37 11.42
C ASN A 40 1.17 -7.38 10.52
N GLN A 41 2.03 -8.22 11.11
CA GLN A 41 2.75 -9.24 10.36
C GLN A 41 1.80 -10.30 9.78
N SER A 42 0.80 -10.76 10.54
CA SER A 42 -0.21 -11.68 10.03
C SER A 42 -1.03 -11.08 8.90
N PHE A 43 -1.34 -9.77 8.94
CA PHE A 43 -1.99 -9.08 7.82
C PHE A 43 -1.11 -9.00 6.57
N VAL A 44 0.19 -8.71 6.74
CA VAL A 44 1.15 -8.71 5.64
C VAL A 44 1.28 -10.10 4.99
N GLU A 45 1.36 -11.15 5.83
CA GLU A 45 1.41 -12.55 5.38
C GLU A 45 0.10 -12.97 4.69
N LEU A 46 -1.07 -12.62 5.25
CA LEU A 46 -2.39 -12.92 4.66
C LEU A 46 -2.61 -12.23 3.33
N LEU A 47 -2.16 -10.98 3.19
CA LEU A 47 -2.35 -10.19 1.98
C LEU A 47 -1.27 -10.48 0.92
N GLN A 48 -0.31 -11.38 1.19
CA GLN A 48 0.84 -11.67 0.31
C GLN A 48 1.57 -10.41 -0.15
N VAL A 49 1.60 -9.38 0.71
CA VAL A 49 2.24 -8.10 0.42
C VAL A 49 3.73 -8.26 0.73
N GLU A 50 4.47 -8.95 -0.15
CA GLU A 50 5.94 -9.01 -0.05
C GLU A 50 6.59 -7.61 -0.17
N ASN A 51 5.84 -6.64 -0.68
CA ASN A 51 6.26 -5.25 -0.81
C ASN A 51 5.14 -4.31 -0.35
N GLU A 52 5.37 -3.54 0.71
CA GLU A 52 4.45 -2.51 1.26
C GLU A 52 3.95 -1.47 0.23
N LYS A 53 4.54 -1.47 -0.97
CA LYS A 53 4.17 -0.56 -2.05
C LYS A 53 2.84 -0.96 -2.67
N LEU A 54 1.83 -0.13 -2.41
CA LEU A 54 0.51 -0.19 -3.04
C LEU A 54 0.59 -0.03 -4.57
N PHE A 55 1.54 0.76 -5.04
CA PHE A 55 1.80 1.02 -6.46
C PHE A 55 3.29 1.28 -6.68
N GLU A 56 3.88 0.64 -7.68
CA GLU A 56 5.22 0.96 -8.18
C GLU A 56 5.24 0.87 -9.70
N TYR A 57 5.91 1.83 -10.35
CA TYR A 57 6.10 1.85 -11.78
C TYR A 57 7.59 2.02 -12.08
N SER A 58 8.14 1.15 -12.92
CA SER A 58 9.51 1.28 -13.42
C SER A 58 9.62 0.80 -14.86
N TYR A 59 10.59 1.33 -15.58
CA TYR A 59 10.91 0.93 -16.94
C TYR A 59 12.39 0.60 -17.05
N PHE A 60 12.71 -0.62 -17.44
CA PHE A 60 14.09 -1.07 -17.61
C PHE A 60 14.18 -2.10 -18.76
N ASN A 61 15.20 -1.97 -19.62
CA ASN A 61 15.45 -2.88 -20.74
C ASN A 61 14.22 -3.19 -21.64
N GLY A 62 13.35 -2.21 -21.89
CA GLY A 62 12.19 -2.43 -22.74
C GLY A 62 11.00 -3.08 -22.04
N ILE A 63 11.06 -3.27 -20.72
CA ILE A 63 9.98 -3.84 -19.91
C ILE A 63 9.42 -2.76 -18.98
N TYR A 64 8.12 -2.55 -19.04
CA TYR A 64 7.37 -1.80 -18.05
C TYR A 64 6.98 -2.75 -16.92
N LYS A 65 7.51 -2.48 -15.72
CA LYS A 65 7.14 -3.20 -14.51
C LYS A 65 6.13 -2.34 -13.75
N ILE A 66 4.91 -2.86 -13.62
CA ILE A 66 3.82 -2.26 -12.86
C ILE A 66 3.57 -3.17 -11.66
N GLN A 67 3.76 -2.66 -10.46
CA GLN A 67 3.37 -3.34 -9.25
C GLN A 67 2.08 -2.71 -8.73
N LEU A 68 1.09 -3.54 -8.41
CA LEU A 68 -0.20 -3.07 -7.90
C LEU A 68 -0.69 -4.03 -6.82
N MET A 69 -0.84 -3.53 -5.60
CA MET A 69 -1.26 -4.33 -4.44
C MET A 69 -0.46 -5.63 -4.28
N GLY A 70 0.88 -5.54 -4.39
CA GLY A 70 1.77 -6.71 -4.29
C GLY A 70 1.90 -7.55 -5.58
N ASN A 71 0.96 -7.45 -6.51
CA ASN A 71 1.06 -8.15 -7.80
C ASN A 71 2.01 -7.43 -8.76
N ILE A 72 2.91 -8.18 -9.40
CA ILE A 72 3.87 -7.64 -10.36
C ILE A 72 3.42 -8.02 -11.77
N TYR A 73 3.21 -7.00 -12.60
CA TYR A 73 2.92 -7.10 -14.02
C TYR A 73 4.12 -6.62 -14.81
N ASN A 74 4.66 -7.49 -15.66
CA ASN A 74 5.72 -7.14 -16.59
C ASN A 74 5.09 -7.04 -17.99
N ILE A 75 5.18 -5.87 -18.60
CA ILE A 75 4.63 -5.59 -19.92
C ILE A 75 5.80 -5.22 -20.82
N GLU A 76 5.98 -5.95 -21.91
CA GLU A 76 7.00 -5.58 -22.90
C GLU A 76 6.56 -4.35 -23.68
N LYS A 77 7.52 -3.46 -23.97
CA LYS A 77 7.26 -2.27 -24.80
C LYS A 77 6.80 -2.64 -26.21
N SER A 78 7.29 -3.76 -26.74
CA SER A 78 6.86 -4.35 -28.02
C SER A 78 5.34 -4.54 -28.08
N ASP A 79 4.75 -5.08 -27.00
CA ASP A 79 3.31 -5.30 -26.91
C ASP A 79 2.54 -3.97 -26.93
N ILE A 80 3.00 -2.99 -26.14
CA ILE A 80 2.40 -1.66 -26.10
C ILE A 80 2.46 -0.99 -27.47
N ASP A 81 3.61 -1.05 -28.14
CA ASP A 81 3.82 -0.47 -29.46
C ASP A 81 2.92 -1.15 -30.51
N MET A 82 2.72 -2.46 -30.41
CA MET A 82 1.80 -3.21 -31.28
C MET A 82 0.34 -2.73 -31.08
N TYR A 83 -0.12 -2.65 -29.84
CA TYR A 83 -1.47 -2.16 -29.55
C TYR A 83 -1.64 -0.71 -30.01
N TYR A 84 -0.66 0.15 -29.74
CA TYR A 84 -0.68 1.54 -30.17
C TYR A 84 -0.81 1.66 -31.69
N ARG A 85 -0.02 0.90 -32.46
CA ARG A 85 -0.11 0.89 -33.93
C ARG A 85 -1.49 0.44 -34.41
N LYS A 86 -2.03 -0.63 -33.83
CA LYS A 86 -3.36 -1.16 -34.18
C LYS A 86 -4.44 -0.09 -33.98
N TYR A 87 -4.48 0.54 -32.80
CA TYR A 87 -5.48 1.57 -32.51
C TYR A 87 -5.29 2.83 -33.34
N ARG A 88 -4.04 3.26 -33.57
CA ARG A 88 -3.73 4.37 -34.47
C ARG A 88 -4.29 4.16 -35.87
N THR A 89 -4.12 2.96 -36.43
CA THR A 89 -4.67 2.63 -37.76
C THR A 89 -6.19 2.67 -37.77
N ILE A 90 -6.85 2.16 -36.72
CA ILE A 90 -8.31 2.20 -36.61
C ILE A 90 -8.80 3.66 -36.56
N VAL A 91 -8.19 4.49 -35.72
CA VAL A 91 -8.57 5.90 -35.57
C VAL A 91 -8.37 6.66 -36.89
N LEU A 92 -7.23 6.47 -37.56
CA LEU A 92 -6.97 7.11 -38.85
C LEU A 92 -8.02 6.72 -39.90
N LYS A 93 -8.39 5.43 -39.95
CA LYS A 93 -9.44 4.95 -40.86
C LYS A 93 -10.79 5.65 -40.61
N TYR A 94 -11.17 5.82 -39.34
CA TYR A 94 -12.40 6.56 -39.01
C TYR A 94 -12.32 8.03 -39.40
N VAL A 95 -11.17 8.67 -39.16
CA VAL A 95 -10.94 10.07 -39.57
C VAL A 95 -11.09 10.24 -41.07
N ASP A 96 -10.52 9.33 -41.86
CA ASP A 96 -10.64 9.39 -43.33
C ASP A 96 -12.07 9.16 -43.79
N GLN A 97 -12.80 8.20 -43.20
CA GLN A 97 -14.22 7.99 -43.47
C GLN A 97 -15.07 9.24 -43.18
N ILE A 98 -14.78 9.94 -42.08
CA ILE A 98 -15.47 11.18 -41.72
C ILE A 98 -15.17 12.29 -42.74
N LYS A 99 -13.90 12.43 -43.17
CA LYS A 99 -13.52 13.40 -44.21
C LYS A 99 -14.24 13.12 -45.53
N ASP A 100 -14.30 11.87 -45.96
CA ASP A 100 -14.99 11.47 -47.18
C ASP A 100 -16.50 11.76 -47.11
N LEU A 101 -17.12 11.51 -45.96
CA LEU A 101 -18.51 11.88 -45.71
C LEU A 101 -18.73 13.39 -45.82
N ILE A 102 -17.88 14.19 -45.18
CA ILE A 102 -17.95 15.66 -45.23
C ILE A 102 -17.79 16.16 -46.68
N ALA A 103 -16.86 15.58 -47.44
CA ALA A 103 -16.65 15.93 -48.84
C ALA A 103 -17.89 15.64 -49.70
N LYS A 104 -18.49 14.45 -49.57
CA LYS A 104 -19.73 14.09 -50.28
C LYS A 104 -20.89 15.03 -49.94
N PHE A 105 -21.09 15.34 -48.66
CA PHE A 105 -22.12 16.28 -48.21
C PHE A 105 -21.93 17.71 -48.73
N LYS A 106 -20.70 18.08 -49.12
CA LYS A 106 -20.39 19.39 -49.69
C LYS A 106 -20.62 19.42 -51.20
N ASP A 107 -20.39 18.29 -51.88
CA ASP A 107 -20.64 18.10 -53.31
C ASP A 107 -22.15 18.04 -53.60
N ASP A 108 -22.94 17.35 -52.76
CA ASP A 108 -24.40 17.23 -52.90
C ASP A 108 -25.18 18.55 -52.65
N ARG A 109 -24.51 19.64 -52.26
CA ARG A 109 -25.11 20.97 -52.02
C ARG A 109 -24.83 22.00 -53.11
N VAL A 110 -24.11 21.61 -54.18
CA VAL A 110 -23.87 22.42 -55.39
C VAL A 110 -24.81 21.94 -56.49
#